data_AF-A0A0J0YBR0-F1
#
_entry.id   AF-A0A0J0YBR0-F1
#
_cell.length_a   1.000
_cell.length_b   1.000
_cell.length_c   1.000
_cell.angle_alpha   90.00
_cell.angle_beta   90.00
_cell.angle_gamma   90.00
#
_symmetry.space_group_name_H-M   'P 1'
#
loop_
_entity.id
_entity.type
_entity.pdbx_description
1 polymer ?
#
loop_
_entity_poly.entity_id
_entity_poly.type
_entity_poly.pdbx_seq_one_letter_code
_entity_poly.pdbx_strand_id
1 'polypeptide(L)'
;MKSISFKVLAAAGIAILATAFIKPGKPALHTIGDSTVRNSNKETWGWGTPIAELFDTTRIHVENNAMAGRSTRTYLSEGRWDKVLETLKKGDFVTMQFGHNDGSEPDTTKAGRRGVLKGTGEETKVLTWPDGKVETVHTYGWYVRKFVREAKAKGATPIVVSMIPRNEFRNGKVLRADKDFGKWAAEVAQQENAFFVDLNKITGDKYDAMGPEKVKAFFPGDHTHTNLEGAKVNAESVAEGIKALKGCELKKYLL
;
A
#
# COMPACT_ATOMS: atom_id res chain seq x y z
N MET A 1 -57.17 -20.82 65.17
CA MET A 1 -55.83 -20.79 64.54
C MET A 1 -55.84 -21.68 63.32
N LYS A 2 -55.82 -21.12 62.11
CA LYS A 2 -55.59 -21.86 60.86
C LYS A 2 -54.40 -21.18 60.18
N SER A 3 -53.27 -21.87 60.06
CA SER A 3 -52.10 -21.35 59.34
C SER A 3 -52.29 -21.58 57.84
N ILE A 4 -52.09 -20.53 57.05
CA ILE A 4 -52.06 -20.59 55.59
C ILE A 4 -50.59 -20.67 55.19
N SER A 5 -50.18 -21.81 54.63
CA SER A 5 -48.85 -22.01 54.06
C SER A 5 -48.82 -21.41 52.66
N PHE A 6 -48.06 -20.33 52.47
CA PHE A 6 -47.70 -19.81 51.15
C PHE A 6 -46.51 -20.62 50.61
N LYS A 7 -46.74 -21.42 49.55
CA LYS A 7 -45.67 -22.00 48.75
C LYS A 7 -45.24 -20.98 47.70
N VAL A 8 -44.06 -20.40 47.87
CA VAL A 8 -43.40 -19.59 46.84
C VAL A 8 -42.75 -20.56 45.85
N LEU A 9 -43.31 -20.65 44.63
CA LEU A 9 -42.64 -21.30 43.50
C LEU A 9 -41.61 -20.31 42.92
N ALA A 10 -40.33 -20.57 43.17
CA ALA A 10 -39.24 -19.90 42.47
C ALA A 10 -39.07 -20.55 41.08
N ALA A 11 -39.54 -19.87 40.03
CA ALA A 11 -39.23 -20.24 38.67
C ALA A 11 -37.82 -19.73 38.31
N ALA A 12 -36.84 -20.63 38.27
CA ALA A 12 -35.51 -20.33 37.75
C ALA A 12 -35.56 -20.28 36.21
N GLY A 13 -35.66 -19.09 35.64
CA GLY A 13 -35.51 -18.87 34.20
C GLY A 13 -34.04 -18.98 33.78
N ILE A 14 -33.68 -20.03 33.05
CA ILE A 14 -32.38 -20.15 32.39
C ILE A 14 -32.45 -19.28 31.11
N ALA A 15 -31.80 -18.12 31.14
CA ALA A 15 -31.57 -17.32 29.94
C ALA A 15 -30.41 -17.95 29.14
N ILE A 16 -30.74 -18.64 28.05
CA ILE A 16 -29.75 -19.11 27.07
C ILE A 16 -29.34 -17.91 26.23
N LEU A 17 -28.20 -17.30 26.55
CA LEU A 17 -27.51 -16.34 25.70
C LEU A 17 -26.93 -17.09 24.49
N ALA A 18 -27.70 -17.18 23.41
CA ALA A 18 -27.19 -17.62 22.12
C ALA A 18 -26.23 -16.55 21.58
N THR A 19 -24.93 -16.73 21.77
CA THR A 19 -23.92 -15.96 21.06
C THR A 19 -23.95 -16.37 19.60
N ALA A 20 -24.61 -15.57 18.76
CA ALA A 20 -24.49 -15.71 17.32
C ALA A 20 -23.01 -15.48 16.95
N PHE A 21 -22.31 -16.56 16.58
CA PHE A 21 -20.99 -16.46 15.99
C PHE A 21 -21.14 -15.80 14.61
N ILE A 22 -20.99 -14.47 14.57
CA ILE A 22 -20.84 -13.76 13.30
C ILE A 22 -19.53 -14.25 12.70
N LYS A 23 -19.62 -15.03 11.62
CA LYS A 23 -18.44 -15.44 10.85
C LYS A 23 -17.73 -14.15 10.40
N PRO A 24 -16.45 -13.95 10.74
CA PRO A 24 -15.73 -12.77 10.27
C PRO A 24 -15.83 -12.71 8.73
N GLY A 25 -16.16 -11.53 8.20
CA GLY A 25 -16.10 -11.30 6.76
C GLY A 25 -14.71 -11.60 6.21
N LYS A 26 -14.60 -11.83 4.90
CA LYS A 26 -13.29 -11.99 4.26
C LYS A 26 -12.45 -10.73 4.52
N PRO A 27 -11.17 -10.85 4.91
CA PRO A 27 -10.30 -9.67 4.97
C PRO A 27 -10.15 -9.06 3.58
N ALA A 28 -9.79 -7.78 3.53
CA ALA A 28 -9.45 -7.08 2.32
C ALA A 28 -7.94 -6.80 2.24
N LEU A 29 -7.39 -6.88 1.03
CA LEU A 29 -6.10 -6.33 0.66
C LEU A 29 -6.36 -4.99 -0.05
N HIS A 30 -6.08 -3.89 0.64
CA HIS A 30 -6.09 -2.55 0.05
C HIS A 30 -4.71 -2.23 -0.50
N THR A 31 -4.65 -1.88 -1.77
CA THR A 31 -3.40 -1.47 -2.42
C THR A 31 -3.44 0.03 -2.71
N ILE A 32 -2.52 0.80 -2.12
CA ILE A 32 -2.37 2.24 -2.33
C ILE A 32 -1.04 2.55 -3.04
N GLY A 33 -1.04 3.61 -3.84
CA GLY A 33 0.13 4.01 -4.61
C GLY A 33 -0.19 4.91 -5.79
N ASP A 34 0.70 4.88 -6.78
CA ASP A 34 0.69 5.77 -7.94
C ASP A 34 0.31 5.05 -9.26
N SER A 35 0.74 5.61 -10.41
CA SER A 35 0.43 5.07 -11.74
C SER A 35 1.07 3.71 -12.03
N THR A 36 2.18 3.36 -11.37
CA THR A 36 2.79 2.02 -11.53
C THR A 36 2.05 0.95 -10.72
N VAL A 37 1.10 1.37 -9.88
CA VAL A 37 0.20 0.49 -9.12
C VAL A 37 -1.20 0.45 -9.73
N ARG A 38 -1.74 1.61 -10.16
CA ARG A 38 -2.99 1.70 -10.94
C ARG A 38 -2.89 2.74 -12.03
N ASN A 39 -3.13 2.30 -13.26
CA ASN A 39 -3.30 3.17 -14.40
C ASN A 39 -4.63 2.86 -15.10
N SER A 40 -5.20 3.85 -15.78
CA SER A 40 -6.54 3.80 -16.36
C SER A 40 -6.57 4.12 -17.86
N ASN A 41 -5.41 4.26 -18.51
CA ASN A 41 -5.34 4.35 -19.96
C ASN A 41 -5.29 2.93 -20.57
N LYS A 42 -5.45 2.83 -21.90
CA LYS A 42 -5.54 1.53 -22.59
C LYS A 42 -4.18 0.86 -22.84
N GLU A 43 -3.09 1.60 -22.70
CA GLU A 43 -1.74 1.18 -23.14
C GLU A 43 -0.86 0.74 -21.97
N THR A 44 -1.09 1.32 -20.79
CA THR A 44 -0.26 1.13 -19.60
C THR A 44 -1.07 0.69 -18.41
N TRP A 45 -0.46 -0.14 -17.59
CA TRP A 45 -1.06 -0.89 -16.49
C TRP A 45 -0.14 -0.78 -15.28
N GLY A 46 -0.75 -0.65 -14.10
CA GLY A 46 -0.04 -0.79 -12.84
C GLY A 46 -0.17 -2.21 -12.31
N TRP A 47 0.81 -2.68 -11.55
CA TRP A 47 0.85 -4.06 -11.04
C TRP A 47 -0.32 -4.40 -10.11
N GLY A 48 -0.90 -3.40 -9.45
CA GLY A 48 -2.08 -3.59 -8.62
C GLY A 48 -3.34 -3.95 -9.42
N THR A 49 -3.33 -3.83 -10.75
CA THR A 49 -4.45 -4.25 -11.59
C THR A 49 -4.50 -5.78 -11.75
N PRO A 50 -3.44 -6.47 -12.20
CA PRO A 50 -3.43 -7.93 -12.28
C PRO A 50 -3.22 -8.65 -10.94
N ILE A 51 -2.88 -7.95 -9.84
CA ILE A 51 -2.54 -8.60 -8.56
C ILE A 51 -3.64 -9.52 -8.02
N ALA A 52 -4.92 -9.24 -8.29
CA ALA A 52 -6.03 -10.06 -7.83
C ALA A 52 -6.00 -11.49 -8.42
N GLU A 53 -5.38 -11.68 -9.59
CA GLU A 53 -5.21 -13.00 -10.23
C GLU A 53 -4.22 -13.90 -9.47
N LEU A 54 -3.45 -13.34 -8.53
CA LEU A 54 -2.45 -14.06 -7.73
C LEU A 54 -2.95 -14.42 -6.32
N PHE A 55 -4.23 -14.14 -6.02
CA PHE A 55 -4.86 -14.39 -4.73
C PHE A 55 -6.10 -15.28 -4.86
N ASP A 56 -6.35 -16.10 -3.85
CA ASP A 56 -7.61 -16.82 -3.67
C ASP A 56 -8.72 -15.84 -3.25
N THR A 57 -9.38 -15.25 -4.25
CA THR A 57 -10.48 -14.29 -4.06
C THR A 57 -11.74 -14.91 -3.44
N THR A 58 -11.79 -16.25 -3.30
CA THR A 58 -12.82 -16.90 -2.47
C THR A 58 -12.59 -16.68 -0.98
N ARG A 59 -11.38 -16.26 -0.57
CA ARG A 59 -10.97 -16.08 0.84
C ARG A 59 -10.55 -14.65 1.20
N ILE A 60 -10.19 -13.81 0.23
CA ILE A 60 -9.80 -12.40 0.43
C ILE A 60 -10.45 -11.48 -0.62
N HIS A 61 -10.75 -10.24 -0.26
CA HIS A 61 -11.08 -9.19 -1.23
C HIS A 61 -9.81 -8.46 -1.65
N VAL A 62 -9.65 -8.13 -2.94
CA VAL A 62 -8.50 -7.37 -3.43
C VAL A 62 -8.97 -6.05 -4.03
N GLU A 63 -8.50 -4.94 -3.46
CA GLU A 63 -8.95 -3.60 -3.81
C GLU A 63 -7.78 -2.70 -4.21
N ASN A 64 -7.75 -2.31 -5.48
CA ASN A 64 -6.74 -1.37 -5.98
C ASN A 64 -7.18 0.10 -5.80
N ASN A 65 -6.79 0.66 -4.66
CA ASN A 65 -7.03 2.03 -4.22
C ASN A 65 -5.93 3.03 -4.63
N ALA A 66 -4.95 2.59 -5.43
CA ALA A 66 -3.92 3.48 -5.96
C ALA A 66 -4.50 4.49 -6.97
N MET A 67 -3.79 5.59 -7.20
CA MET A 67 -4.22 6.60 -8.17
C MET A 67 -3.04 7.16 -8.95
N ALA A 68 -3.15 7.12 -10.28
CA ALA A 68 -2.17 7.65 -11.19
C ALA A 68 -1.75 9.10 -10.87
N GLY A 69 -0.44 9.34 -10.93
CA GLY A 69 0.18 10.66 -10.74
C GLY A 69 0.12 11.20 -9.32
N ARG A 70 -0.09 10.36 -8.29
CA ARG A 70 -0.03 10.77 -6.88
C ARG A 70 1.34 10.45 -6.30
N SER A 71 1.82 11.36 -5.46
CA SER A 71 2.88 11.16 -4.48
C SER A 71 2.26 10.84 -3.12
N THR A 72 3.07 10.50 -2.13
CA THR A 72 2.61 10.37 -0.74
C THR A 72 1.87 11.63 -0.25
N ARG A 73 2.44 12.82 -0.50
CA ARG A 73 1.84 14.12 -0.17
C ARG A 73 0.48 14.33 -0.82
N THR A 74 0.38 14.14 -2.14
CA THR A 74 -0.88 14.39 -2.86
C THR A 74 -1.92 13.29 -2.65
N TYR A 75 -1.50 12.07 -2.33
CA TYR A 75 -2.43 11.02 -1.91
C TYR A 75 -3.11 11.37 -0.58
N LEU A 76 -2.34 11.94 0.37
CA LEU A 76 -2.88 12.43 1.63
C LEU A 76 -3.72 13.70 1.43
N SER A 77 -3.18 14.75 0.80
CA SER A 77 -3.84 16.07 0.73
C SER A 77 -5.11 16.09 -0.11
N GLU A 78 -5.30 15.11 -1.00
CA GLU A 78 -6.55 14.90 -1.75
C GLU A 78 -7.58 14.03 -1.00
N GLY A 79 -7.32 13.66 0.26
CA GLY A 79 -8.23 12.84 1.09
C GLY A 79 -8.38 11.40 0.59
N ARG A 80 -7.43 10.89 -0.20
CA ARG A 80 -7.50 9.50 -0.72
C ARG A 80 -7.19 8.49 0.37
N TRP A 81 -6.19 8.82 1.19
CA TRP A 81 -5.88 7.99 2.35
C TRP A 81 -7.06 7.93 3.32
N ASP A 82 -7.72 9.05 3.60
CA ASP A 82 -8.89 9.09 4.49
C ASP A 82 -10.00 8.14 4.03
N LYS A 83 -10.29 8.13 2.72
CA LYS A 83 -11.27 7.20 2.13
C LYS A 83 -10.89 5.73 2.31
N VAL A 84 -9.61 5.38 2.19
CA VAL A 84 -9.16 4.01 2.47
C VAL A 84 -9.29 3.72 3.96
N LEU A 85 -8.82 4.63 4.81
CA LEU A 85 -8.82 4.50 6.27
C LEU A 85 -10.23 4.30 6.86
N GLU A 86 -11.25 4.92 6.26
CA GLU A 86 -12.66 4.74 6.61
C GLU A 86 -13.17 3.32 6.33
N THR A 87 -12.60 2.64 5.32
CA THR A 87 -13.01 1.28 4.93
C THR A 87 -12.24 0.18 5.66
N LEU A 88 -11.07 0.48 6.22
CA LEU A 88 -10.21 -0.49 6.89
C LEU A 88 -10.86 -1.10 8.13
N LYS A 89 -10.75 -2.42 8.23
CA LYS A 89 -11.20 -3.23 9.36
C LYS A 89 -10.04 -4.01 9.96
N LYS A 90 -10.23 -4.45 11.21
CA LYS A 90 -9.28 -5.34 11.87
C LYS A 90 -9.12 -6.62 11.05
N GLY A 91 -7.87 -6.97 10.75
CA GLY A 91 -7.53 -8.15 9.94
C GLY A 91 -7.31 -7.88 8.46
N ASP A 92 -7.57 -6.66 7.98
CA ASP A 92 -7.25 -6.26 6.61
C ASP A 92 -5.74 -6.06 6.43
N PHE A 93 -5.31 -5.98 5.18
CA PHE A 93 -3.93 -5.74 4.77
C PHE A 93 -3.85 -4.49 3.92
N VAL A 94 -2.76 -3.72 4.05
CA VAL A 94 -2.53 -2.51 3.25
C VAL A 94 -1.14 -2.55 2.63
N THR A 95 -1.05 -2.79 1.32
CA THR A 95 0.20 -2.59 0.59
C THR A 95 0.33 -1.15 0.14
N MET A 96 1.46 -0.51 0.40
CA MET A 96 1.70 0.90 0.06
C MET A 96 2.98 1.08 -0.76
N GLN A 97 2.85 1.54 -2.00
CA GLN A 97 3.97 1.79 -2.91
C GLN A 97 3.93 3.21 -3.48
N PHE A 98 4.92 4.02 -3.11
CA PHE A 98 5.11 5.39 -3.61
C PHE A 98 6.59 5.68 -3.87
N GLY A 99 6.88 6.78 -4.57
CA GLY A 99 8.23 7.24 -4.86
C GLY A 99 8.35 7.88 -6.25
N HIS A 100 7.61 7.40 -7.26
CA HIS A 100 7.78 7.88 -8.65
C HIS A 100 7.42 9.37 -8.81
N ASN A 101 6.51 9.89 -8.00
CA ASN A 101 6.00 11.26 -8.07
C ASN A 101 6.51 12.16 -6.94
N ASP A 102 7.27 11.61 -6.00
CA ASP A 102 7.68 12.26 -4.76
C ASP A 102 8.98 13.09 -4.94
N GLY A 103 9.75 12.82 -6.02
CA GLY A 103 11.12 13.30 -6.19
C GLY A 103 11.36 14.77 -6.51
N SER A 104 10.32 15.53 -6.88
CA SER A 104 10.47 16.97 -7.17
C SER A 104 10.70 17.77 -5.90
N GLU A 105 11.40 18.91 -6.00
CA GLU A 105 11.47 19.87 -4.89
C GLU A 105 10.05 20.37 -4.57
N PRO A 106 9.60 20.32 -3.31
CA PRO A 106 8.26 20.78 -2.96
C PRO A 106 8.11 22.30 -3.13
N ASP A 107 7.23 22.70 -4.03
CA ASP A 107 6.81 24.09 -4.24
C ASP A 107 5.34 24.15 -4.69
N THR A 108 4.85 25.33 -5.07
CA THR A 108 3.48 25.58 -5.52
C THR A 108 3.30 25.52 -7.04
N THR A 109 4.34 25.13 -7.79
CA THR A 109 4.29 24.94 -9.24
C THR A 109 3.67 23.60 -9.61
N LYS A 110 3.34 23.41 -10.90
CA LYS A 110 2.85 22.13 -11.42
C LYS A 110 3.85 20.98 -11.21
N ALA A 111 5.15 21.27 -11.20
CA ALA A 111 6.20 20.28 -10.99
C ALA A 111 6.34 19.94 -9.49
N GLY A 112 6.49 20.94 -8.63
CA GLY A 112 6.75 20.74 -7.21
C GLY A 112 5.52 20.44 -6.35
N ARG A 113 4.30 20.60 -6.86
CA ARG A 113 3.07 20.26 -6.10
C ARG A 113 2.99 18.81 -5.61
N ARG A 114 3.74 17.89 -6.24
CA ARG A 114 3.82 16.48 -5.83
C ARG A 114 5.04 16.20 -4.96
N GLY A 115 6.03 17.07 -5.01
CA GLY A 115 7.29 16.93 -4.31
C GLY A 115 7.13 16.82 -2.81
N VAL A 116 8.04 16.08 -2.20
CA VAL A 116 8.18 15.92 -0.74
C VAL A 116 9.62 16.19 -0.34
N LEU A 117 9.85 16.43 0.96
CA LEU A 117 11.22 16.50 1.46
C LEU A 117 11.85 15.09 1.45
N LYS A 118 13.15 15.04 1.15
CA LYS A 118 13.89 13.77 1.04
C LYS A 118 14.14 13.15 2.41
N GLY A 119 14.27 11.82 2.46
CA GLY A 119 14.65 11.11 3.68
C GLY A 119 13.48 10.65 4.54
N THR A 120 13.84 10.21 5.76
CA THR A 120 12.89 9.68 6.76
C THR A 120 12.82 10.51 8.02
N GLY A 121 13.39 11.72 8.03
CA GLY A 121 13.37 12.59 9.21
C GLY A 121 12.01 13.25 9.44
N GLU A 122 11.97 14.22 10.34
CA GLU A 122 10.76 14.99 10.72
C GLU A 122 10.78 16.40 10.12
N GLU A 123 11.67 16.66 9.16
CA GLU A 123 11.81 17.96 8.51
C GLU A 123 10.52 18.37 7.81
N THR A 124 10.26 19.67 7.83
CA THR A 124 9.07 20.27 7.22
C THR A 124 9.41 21.49 6.39
N LYS A 125 8.55 21.81 5.43
CA LYS A 125 8.59 23.03 4.62
C LYS A 125 7.19 23.59 4.53
N VAL A 126 7.02 24.85 4.94
CA VAL A 126 5.73 25.56 4.80
C VAL A 126 5.65 26.17 3.41
N LEU A 127 4.54 25.95 2.72
CA LEU A 127 4.21 26.53 1.43
C LEU A 127 2.95 27.39 1.56
N THR A 128 2.96 28.55 0.90
CA THR A 128 1.76 29.39 0.73
C THR A 128 1.35 29.34 -0.74
N TRP A 129 0.18 28.78 -0.98
CA TRP A 129 -0.40 28.64 -2.31
C TRP A 129 -0.90 29.99 -2.86
N PRO A 130 -1.07 30.14 -4.19
CA PRO A 130 -1.59 31.37 -4.78
C PRO A 130 -2.98 31.78 -4.27
N ASP A 131 -3.78 30.83 -3.80
CA ASP A 131 -5.10 31.05 -3.18
C ASP A 131 -5.02 31.41 -1.68
N GLY A 132 -3.82 31.58 -1.14
CA GLY A 132 -3.57 31.88 0.26
C GLY A 132 -3.55 30.66 1.19
N LYS A 133 -3.84 29.46 0.68
CA LYS A 133 -3.79 28.24 1.50
C LYS A 133 -2.37 27.99 1.99
N VAL A 134 -2.22 27.72 3.28
CA VAL A 134 -0.95 27.30 3.87
C VAL A 134 -0.91 25.78 3.97
N GLU A 135 0.18 25.18 3.53
CA GLU A 135 0.43 23.73 3.59
C GLU A 135 1.79 23.45 4.21
N THR A 136 1.85 22.54 5.18
CA THR A 136 3.10 21.98 5.68
C THR A 136 3.43 20.71 4.92
N VAL A 137 4.52 20.73 4.17
CA VAL A 137 5.09 19.57 3.47
C VAL A 137 6.08 18.86 4.37
N HIS A 138 5.99 17.53 4.43
CA HIS A 138 6.87 16.69 5.24
C HIS A 138 7.85 15.88 4.38
N THR A 139 8.72 15.11 5.05
CA THR A 139 9.55 14.11 4.39
C THR A 139 8.73 12.95 3.82
N TYR A 140 9.29 12.25 2.83
CA TYR A 140 8.73 10.99 2.33
C TYR A 140 8.43 10.03 3.49
N GLY A 141 9.41 9.82 4.38
CA GLY A 141 9.24 8.87 5.46
C GLY A 141 8.16 9.26 6.46
N TRP A 142 7.94 10.56 6.70
CA TRP A 142 6.83 11.02 7.52
C TRP A 142 5.47 10.58 6.99
N TYR A 143 5.22 10.76 5.68
CA TYR A 143 3.95 10.37 5.08
C TYR A 143 3.73 8.85 5.11
N VAL A 144 4.77 8.07 4.79
CA VAL A 144 4.68 6.60 4.86
C VAL A 144 4.45 6.14 6.31
N ARG A 145 5.15 6.71 7.30
CA ARG A 145 4.90 6.43 8.73
C ARG A 145 3.46 6.71 9.12
N LYS A 146 2.88 7.84 8.67
CA LYS A 146 1.48 8.16 8.93
C LYS A 146 0.55 7.07 8.42
N PHE A 147 0.69 6.63 7.17
CA PHE A 147 -0.13 5.55 6.60
C PHE A 147 0.02 4.24 7.38
N VAL A 148 1.26 3.87 7.73
CA VAL A 148 1.56 2.66 8.52
C VAL A 148 0.88 2.70 9.89
N ARG A 149 1.06 3.80 10.63
CA ARG A 149 0.52 3.96 12.00
C ARG A 149 -1.00 3.96 12.01
N GLU A 150 -1.63 4.63 11.05
CA GLU A 150 -3.09 4.71 10.95
C GLU A 150 -3.71 3.38 10.51
N ALA A 151 -3.07 2.65 9.58
CA ALA A 151 -3.47 1.28 9.26
C ALA A 151 -3.43 0.37 10.50
N LYS A 152 -2.34 0.42 11.28
CA LYS A 152 -2.20 -0.33 12.53
C LYS A 152 -3.26 0.06 13.56
N ALA A 153 -3.58 1.34 13.67
CA ALA A 153 -4.62 1.82 14.59
C ALA A 153 -6.01 1.27 14.23
N LYS A 154 -6.28 0.96 12.95
CA LYS A 154 -7.48 0.25 12.50
C LYS A 154 -7.43 -1.27 12.69
N GLY A 155 -6.30 -1.80 13.17
CA GLY A 155 -6.07 -3.24 13.28
C GLY A 155 -5.75 -3.91 11.94
N ALA A 156 -5.42 -3.13 10.91
CA ALA A 156 -4.93 -3.64 9.64
C ALA A 156 -3.41 -3.88 9.69
N THR A 157 -2.93 -4.75 8.81
CA THR A 157 -1.51 -5.10 8.68
C THR A 157 -0.88 -4.29 7.54
N PRO A 158 -0.01 -3.31 7.82
CA PRO A 158 0.68 -2.56 6.78
C PRO A 158 1.85 -3.35 6.19
N ILE A 159 1.98 -3.26 4.87
CA ILE A 159 3.10 -3.78 4.08
C ILE A 159 3.63 -2.62 3.23
N VAL A 160 4.82 -2.12 3.56
CA VAL A 160 5.51 -1.12 2.73
C VAL A 160 6.16 -1.84 1.55
N VAL A 161 5.99 -1.29 0.35
CA VAL A 161 6.51 -1.87 -0.89
C VAL A 161 7.37 -0.82 -1.59
N SER A 162 8.63 -1.14 -1.88
CA SER A 162 9.49 -0.20 -2.63
C SER A 162 8.97 0.01 -4.06
N MET A 163 9.23 1.17 -4.65
CA MET A 163 8.81 1.46 -6.04
C MET A 163 9.45 0.49 -7.05
N ILE A 164 8.75 0.18 -8.15
CA ILE A 164 9.37 -0.60 -9.24
C ILE A 164 10.58 0.15 -9.84
N PRO A 165 11.57 -0.54 -10.42
CA PRO A 165 12.60 0.10 -11.20
C PRO A 165 12.01 0.78 -12.44
N ARG A 166 12.59 1.92 -12.82
CA ARG A 166 12.36 2.54 -14.12
C ARG A 166 13.11 1.75 -15.19
N ASN A 167 12.69 1.87 -16.46
CA ASN A 167 13.44 1.32 -17.59
C ASN A 167 14.68 2.18 -17.90
N GLU A 168 15.62 2.18 -16.96
CA GLU A 168 16.87 2.92 -17.04
C GLU A 168 18.01 1.99 -16.66
N PHE A 169 18.94 1.78 -17.58
CA PHE A 169 20.03 0.82 -17.42
C PHE A 169 21.39 1.53 -17.45
N ARG A 170 22.33 1.02 -16.65
CA ARG A 170 23.74 1.40 -16.67
C ARG A 170 24.58 0.12 -16.63
N ASN A 171 25.50 -0.03 -17.58
CA ASN A 171 26.37 -1.19 -17.69
C ASN A 171 25.59 -2.53 -17.69
N GLY A 172 24.47 -2.58 -18.42
CA GLY A 172 23.62 -3.77 -18.53
C GLY A 172 22.77 -4.08 -17.30
N LYS A 173 22.78 -3.23 -16.27
CA LYS A 173 21.99 -3.40 -15.04
C LYS A 173 20.97 -2.27 -14.88
N VAL A 174 19.75 -2.61 -14.48
CA VAL A 174 18.72 -1.62 -14.21
C VAL A 174 19.09 -0.81 -12.97
N LEU A 175 18.87 0.51 -13.04
CA LEU A 175 19.11 1.41 -11.91
C LEU A 175 18.15 1.08 -10.76
N ARG A 176 18.69 1.04 -9.54
CA ARG A 176 17.95 0.73 -8.33
C ARG A 176 17.64 1.99 -7.55
N ALA A 177 16.53 1.94 -6.80
CA ALA A 177 16.13 2.97 -5.84
C ALA A 177 16.69 2.67 -4.43
N ASP A 178 17.85 2.01 -4.36
CA ASP A 178 18.48 1.50 -3.12
C ASP A 178 19.24 2.58 -2.34
N LYS A 179 19.25 3.81 -2.84
CA LYS A 179 19.88 4.98 -2.22
C LYS A 179 18.90 6.10 -1.89
N ASP A 180 17.64 5.99 -2.30
CA ASP A 180 16.62 7.01 -2.16
C ASP A 180 15.27 6.40 -1.73
N PHE A 181 14.21 6.50 -2.53
CA PHE A 181 12.84 6.12 -2.16
C PHE A 181 12.70 4.65 -1.79
N GLY A 182 13.40 3.74 -2.45
CA GLY A 182 13.40 2.31 -2.07
C GLY A 182 14.08 2.08 -0.71
N LYS A 183 15.21 2.77 -0.47
CA LYS A 183 15.88 2.79 0.83
C LYS A 183 14.99 3.38 1.93
N TRP A 184 14.41 4.54 1.71
CA TRP A 184 13.56 5.21 2.71
C TRP A 184 12.29 4.42 3.02
N ALA A 185 11.72 3.73 2.02
CA ALA A 185 10.62 2.80 2.23
C ALA A 185 11.01 1.65 3.18
N ALA A 186 12.19 1.05 2.96
CA ALA A 186 12.72 0.00 3.82
C ALA A 186 12.97 0.51 5.26
N GLU A 187 13.61 1.69 5.39
CA GLU A 187 13.91 2.31 6.68
C GLU A 187 12.63 2.61 7.47
N VAL A 188 11.58 3.16 6.83
CA VAL A 188 10.29 3.40 7.49
C VAL A 188 9.64 2.10 7.93
N ALA A 189 9.63 1.08 7.08
CA ALA A 189 9.07 -0.22 7.44
C ALA A 189 9.75 -0.80 8.67
N GLN A 190 11.09 -0.70 8.75
CA GLN A 190 11.86 -1.11 9.91
C GLN A 190 11.53 -0.26 11.15
N GLN A 191 11.55 1.07 11.04
CA GLN A 191 11.26 2.01 12.13
C GLN A 191 9.89 1.75 12.75
N GLU A 192 8.90 1.44 11.91
CA GLU A 192 7.53 1.21 12.36
C GLU A 192 7.25 -0.25 12.69
N ASN A 193 8.18 -1.18 12.54
CA ASN A 193 7.94 -2.62 12.64
C ASN A 193 6.75 -3.05 11.75
N ALA A 194 6.77 -2.64 10.49
CA ALA A 194 5.85 -3.05 9.44
C ALA A 194 6.53 -4.06 8.50
N PHE A 195 5.74 -4.81 7.73
CA PHE A 195 6.33 -5.67 6.70
C PHE A 195 6.91 -4.84 5.56
N PHE A 196 7.97 -5.35 4.94
CA PHE A 196 8.61 -4.72 3.79
C PHE A 196 8.78 -5.71 2.64
N VAL A 197 8.29 -5.33 1.46
CA VAL A 197 8.59 -6.02 0.20
C VAL A 197 9.53 -5.14 -0.61
N ASP A 198 10.75 -5.64 -0.84
CA ASP A 198 11.72 -4.98 -1.70
C ASP A 198 11.44 -5.25 -3.19
N LEU A 199 10.32 -4.71 -3.67
CA LEU A 199 9.88 -4.87 -5.06
C LEU A 199 10.90 -4.30 -6.04
N ASN A 200 11.58 -3.19 -5.70
CA ASN A 200 12.65 -2.62 -6.53
C ASN A 200 13.76 -3.64 -6.79
N LYS A 201 14.20 -4.35 -5.74
CA LYS A 201 15.18 -5.41 -5.86
C LYS A 201 14.63 -6.60 -6.66
N ILE A 202 13.49 -7.15 -6.26
CA ILE A 202 12.91 -8.37 -6.85
C ILE A 202 12.65 -8.17 -8.34
N THR A 203 11.92 -7.11 -8.72
CA THR A 203 11.65 -6.81 -10.13
C THR A 203 12.93 -6.49 -10.88
N GLY A 204 13.83 -5.69 -10.32
CA GLY A 204 15.01 -5.33 -11.09
C GLY A 204 15.97 -6.50 -11.28
N ASP A 205 15.98 -7.51 -10.40
CA ASP A 205 16.77 -8.73 -10.60
C ASP A 205 16.21 -9.52 -11.81
N LYS A 206 14.89 -9.53 -11.98
CA LYS A 206 14.25 -10.07 -13.19
C LYS A 206 14.60 -9.25 -14.43
N TYR A 207 14.57 -7.92 -14.33
CA TYR A 207 14.93 -7.03 -15.44
C TYR A 207 16.41 -7.19 -15.85
N ASP A 208 17.31 -7.36 -14.88
CA ASP A 208 18.73 -7.65 -15.12
C ASP A 208 18.94 -8.97 -15.86
N ALA A 209 18.12 -9.98 -15.57
CA ALA A 209 18.16 -11.28 -16.26
C ALA A 209 17.57 -11.20 -17.68
N MET A 210 16.55 -10.34 -17.89
CA MET A 210 15.92 -10.14 -19.20
C MET A 210 16.74 -9.24 -20.14
N GLY A 211 17.49 -8.29 -19.58
CA GLY A 211 18.26 -7.31 -20.32
C GLY A 211 17.43 -6.13 -20.87
N PRO A 212 18.10 -5.03 -21.25
CA PRO A 212 17.46 -3.76 -21.59
C PRO A 212 16.50 -3.85 -22.78
N GLU A 213 16.83 -4.62 -23.81
CA GLU A 213 15.99 -4.73 -25.01
C GLU A 213 14.64 -5.39 -24.71
N LYS A 214 14.64 -6.50 -23.96
CA LYS A 214 13.40 -7.17 -23.58
C LYS A 214 12.59 -6.33 -22.61
N VAL A 215 13.25 -5.69 -21.64
CA VAL A 215 12.57 -4.82 -20.66
C VAL A 215 11.94 -3.62 -21.35
N LYS A 216 12.59 -3.02 -22.34
CA LYS A 216 12.03 -1.90 -23.12
C LYS A 216 10.66 -2.21 -23.73
N ALA A 217 10.41 -3.46 -24.15
CA ALA A 217 9.11 -3.87 -24.69
C ALA A 217 7.97 -3.76 -23.65
N PHE A 218 8.28 -3.80 -22.35
CA PHE A 218 7.29 -3.58 -21.30
C PHE A 218 6.91 -2.11 -21.13
N PHE A 219 7.63 -1.17 -21.73
CA PHE A 219 7.50 0.27 -21.49
C PHE A 219 7.18 1.00 -22.80
N PRO A 220 5.91 1.00 -23.26
CA PRO A 220 5.55 1.38 -24.63
C PRO A 220 5.70 2.88 -24.96
N GLY A 221 5.87 3.77 -23.97
CA GLY A 221 5.92 5.22 -24.21
C GLY A 221 6.93 6.00 -23.39
N ASP A 222 7.24 5.56 -22.17
CA ASP A 222 8.21 6.22 -21.30
C ASP A 222 8.93 5.21 -20.41
N HIS A 223 9.88 5.66 -19.59
CA HIS A 223 10.69 4.80 -18.73
C HIS A 223 10.00 4.40 -17.40
N THR A 224 8.69 4.65 -17.24
CA THR A 224 7.96 4.51 -15.96
C THR A 224 6.77 3.57 -16.05
N HIS A 225 5.95 3.73 -17.08
CA HIS A 225 4.65 3.09 -17.16
C HIS A 225 4.74 1.80 -17.98
N THR A 226 4.46 0.68 -17.33
CA THR A 226 4.48 -0.63 -17.97
C THR A 226 3.21 -0.89 -18.77
N ASN A 227 3.27 -1.70 -19.82
CA ASN A 227 2.12 -2.37 -20.41
C ASN A 227 1.60 -3.50 -19.49
N LEU A 228 0.60 -4.28 -19.94
CA LEU A 228 0.03 -5.36 -19.13
C LEU A 228 1.05 -6.46 -18.80
N GLU A 229 1.94 -6.82 -19.73
CA GLU A 229 2.96 -7.86 -19.50
C GLU A 229 3.96 -7.41 -18.42
N GLY A 230 4.47 -6.18 -18.50
CA GLY A 230 5.33 -5.61 -17.47
C GLY A 230 4.61 -5.50 -16.13
N ALA A 231 3.34 -5.12 -16.12
CA ALA A 231 2.53 -5.06 -14.90
C ALA A 231 2.34 -6.43 -14.25
N LYS A 232 2.20 -7.51 -15.05
CA LYS A 232 2.15 -8.89 -14.56
C LYS A 232 3.47 -9.33 -13.94
N VAL A 233 4.61 -9.06 -14.60
CA VAL A 233 5.95 -9.32 -14.04
C VAL A 233 6.12 -8.62 -12.68
N ASN A 234 5.67 -7.37 -12.58
CA ASN A 234 5.71 -6.61 -11.33
C ASN A 234 4.77 -7.18 -10.26
N ALA A 235 3.57 -7.62 -10.62
CA ALA A 235 2.62 -8.23 -9.69
C ALA A 235 3.13 -9.57 -9.14
N GLU A 236 3.74 -10.39 -9.99
CA GLU A 236 4.41 -11.64 -9.59
C GLU A 236 5.56 -11.37 -8.62
N SER A 237 6.36 -10.32 -8.86
CA SER A 237 7.41 -9.88 -7.92
C SER A 237 6.84 -9.46 -6.56
N VAL A 238 5.68 -8.79 -6.53
CA VAL A 238 4.99 -8.47 -5.27
C VAL A 238 4.56 -9.75 -4.56
N ALA A 239 3.96 -10.71 -5.26
CA ALA A 239 3.54 -12.00 -4.69
C ALA A 239 4.73 -12.81 -4.13
N GLU A 240 5.85 -12.85 -4.86
CA GLU A 240 7.11 -13.45 -4.40
C GLU A 240 7.60 -12.79 -3.10
N GLY A 241 7.60 -11.45 -3.07
CA GLY A 241 7.95 -10.68 -1.88
C GLY A 241 7.04 -11.00 -0.69
N ILE A 242 5.72 -11.01 -0.89
CA ILE A 242 4.74 -11.36 0.14
C ILE A 242 4.96 -12.78 0.65
N LYS A 243 5.21 -13.74 -0.24
CA LYS A 243 5.49 -15.14 0.12
C LYS A 243 6.71 -15.28 1.01
N ALA A 244 7.73 -14.43 0.80
CA ALA A 244 8.95 -14.41 1.60
C ALA A 244 8.80 -13.75 2.99
N LEU A 245 7.71 -13.00 3.24
CA LEU A 245 7.49 -12.35 4.53
C LEU A 245 7.31 -13.38 5.67
N LYS A 246 8.20 -13.34 6.66
CA LYS A 246 8.08 -14.14 7.89
C LYS A 246 6.99 -13.55 8.78
N GLY A 247 6.04 -14.38 9.23
CA GLY A 247 4.95 -13.95 10.11
C GLY A 247 3.82 -13.13 9.46
N CYS A 248 3.91 -12.79 8.17
CA CYS A 248 2.81 -12.12 7.48
C CYS A 248 1.74 -13.15 7.07
N GLU A 249 0.50 -12.92 7.50
CA GLU A 249 -0.65 -13.78 7.23
C GLU A 249 -1.18 -13.63 5.80
N LEU A 250 -0.87 -12.53 5.11
CA LEU A 250 -1.33 -12.25 3.74
C LEU A 250 -0.94 -13.36 2.77
N LYS A 251 0.24 -13.98 2.95
CA LYS A 251 0.73 -15.06 2.09
C LYS A 251 -0.14 -16.31 2.09
N LYS A 252 -1.01 -16.50 3.09
CA LYS A 252 -1.96 -17.62 3.17
C LYS A 252 -3.10 -17.52 2.16
N TYR A 253 -3.23 -16.36 1.51
CA TYR A 253 -4.24 -16.06 0.51
C TYR A 253 -3.66 -16.04 -0.92
N LEU A 254 -2.34 -16.22 -1.11
CA LEU A 254 -1.76 -16.40 -2.43
C LEU A 254 -2.18 -17.75 -3.04
N LEU A 255 -2.31 -17.80 -4.36
CA LEU A 255 -2.52 -19.04 -5.13
C LEU A 255 -1.24 -19.88 -5.26
#